data_AF-A0A9D6TMX8-F1
#
_entry.id   AF-A0A9D6TMX8-F1
#
_cell.length_a   1.000
_cell.length_b   1.000
_cell.length_c   1.000
_cell.angle_alpha   90.00
_cell.angle_beta   90.00
_cell.angle_gamma   90.00
#
_symmetry.space_group_name_H-M   'P 1'
#
loop_
_entity.id
_entity.type
_entity.pdbx_description
1 polymer ?
#
loop_
_entity_poly.entity_id
_entity_poly.type
_entity_poly.pdbx_seq_one_letter_code
_entity_poly.pdbx_strand_id
1 'polypeptide(L)'
;MEYSLNTHTSTAATAQISMGTGGPYKHGATTTLTTGVSFKRGAFRADAQAQVSVSTNYYDNLEFGPVSGGSMGTLSNLSFRWDRWGPGDFGINLTQLAGPDWRNPNSYTAAANPFVKTDISGTDQKWTGKADFRYDLPGWKIPTTVKWGGDVSQGIRDVIRGATQNYTYLGADGRAGTGDERWPLHPNYTYRNLAGGNVNGIFTIDPWAMARDFNAHPERFIAPTPQVLLQNKLTTHWDVKEQIDFLYSQTIFKFSQKLYIAPGVRLEKTRSAGRGPADIGIAGAKEALTGNPRANIPTTTLEFIQAPYGSEAINESDSKVGFEAFAPHLA
;
A
#
# COMPACT_ATOMS: atom_id res chain seq x y z
N MET A 1 -11.53 42.42 -1.11
CA MET A 1 -12.50 42.06 -2.17
C MET A 1 -12.93 40.63 -1.83
N GLU A 2 -13.97 40.48 -1.00
CA GLU A 2 -14.54 39.18 -0.64
C GLU A 2 -15.50 38.76 -1.75
N TYR A 3 -15.10 37.79 -2.57
CA TYR A 3 -16.03 37.10 -3.46
C TYR A 3 -16.81 36.07 -2.64
N SER A 4 -17.77 36.53 -1.83
CA SER A 4 -18.70 35.65 -1.13
C SER A 4 -19.81 35.23 -2.11
N LEU A 5 -19.58 34.16 -2.87
CA LEU A 5 -20.64 33.50 -3.64
C LEU A 5 -21.61 32.83 -2.65
N ASN A 6 -22.54 33.61 -2.11
CA ASN A 6 -23.60 33.14 -1.20
C ASN A 6 -24.62 32.26 -1.93
N THR A 7 -24.71 32.37 -3.26
CA THR A 7 -25.59 31.56 -4.09
C THR A 7 -25.00 31.38 -5.48
N HIS A 8 -25.13 30.18 -6.04
CA HIS A 8 -24.78 29.90 -7.43
C HIS A 8 -25.68 28.80 -7.98
N THR A 9 -26.00 28.92 -9.28
CA THR A 9 -26.81 27.94 -10.00
C THR A 9 -25.93 27.26 -11.04
N SER A 10 -25.87 25.93 -10.98
CA SER A 10 -25.25 25.10 -11.98
C SER A 10 -26.33 24.46 -12.85
N THR A 11 -26.22 24.64 -14.17
CA THR A 11 -27.05 23.99 -15.18
C THR A 11 -26.24 22.87 -15.85
N ALA A 12 -26.91 21.77 -16.22
CA ALA A 12 -26.26 20.57 -16.77
C ALA A 12 -25.24 19.90 -15.83
N ALA A 13 -25.54 19.91 -14.53
CA ALA A 13 -24.77 19.20 -13.52
C ALA A 13 -24.95 17.68 -13.61
N THR A 14 -24.02 16.97 -13.00
CA THR A 14 -24.06 15.51 -12.83
C THR A 14 -23.99 15.16 -11.34
N ALA A 15 -24.52 13.99 -10.98
CA ALA A 15 -24.36 13.42 -9.65
C ALA A 15 -23.97 11.95 -9.76
N GLN A 16 -22.97 11.54 -9.00
CA GLN A 16 -22.51 10.15 -8.93
C GLN A 16 -22.42 9.76 -7.47
N ILE A 17 -22.96 8.59 -7.12
CA ILE A 17 -22.72 7.97 -5.82
C ILE A 17 -21.61 6.95 -6.02
N SER A 18 -20.47 7.24 -5.42
CA SER A 18 -19.33 6.35 -5.37
C SER A 18 -19.01 6.02 -3.92
N MET A 19 -18.53 4.81 -3.71
CA MET A 19 -17.94 4.40 -2.45
C MET A 19 -16.50 3.96 -2.72
N GLY A 20 -15.62 4.30 -1.80
CA GLY A 20 -14.33 3.63 -1.64
C GLY A 20 -14.27 3.10 -0.22
N THR A 21 -13.98 1.82 -0.04
CA THR A 21 -13.65 1.32 1.31
C THR A 21 -12.26 1.88 1.67
N GLY A 22 -12.19 2.65 2.76
CA GLY A 22 -10.99 3.38 3.18
C GLY A 22 -9.78 2.52 3.58
N GLY A 23 -9.91 1.19 3.57
CA GLY A 23 -8.79 0.28 3.77
C GLY A 23 -9.13 -1.14 3.30
N PRO A 24 -8.15 -1.88 2.76
CA PRO A 24 -8.34 -3.29 2.43
C PRO A 24 -8.58 -4.10 3.71
N TYR A 25 -9.43 -5.13 3.63
CA TYR A 25 -9.57 -6.08 4.72
C TYR A 25 -8.27 -6.89 4.84
N LYS A 26 -7.46 -6.53 5.84
CA LYS A 26 -6.14 -7.12 6.06
C LYS A 26 -6.25 -8.26 7.05
N HIS A 27 -5.76 -9.43 6.66
CA HIS A 27 -5.47 -10.50 7.59
C HIS A 27 -4.05 -11.00 7.39
N GLY A 28 -3.49 -11.63 8.40
CA GLY A 28 -2.10 -12.04 8.34
C GLY A 28 -1.64 -12.60 9.67
N ALA A 29 -0.48 -13.21 9.63
CA ALA A 29 0.18 -13.78 10.80
C ALA A 29 1.65 -13.45 10.75
N THR A 30 2.23 -13.25 11.92
CA THR A 30 3.68 -13.13 12.09
C THR A 30 4.11 -14.17 13.11
N THR A 31 5.00 -15.07 12.68
CA THR A 31 5.64 -16.04 13.56
C THR A 31 7.07 -15.61 13.78
N THR A 32 7.44 -15.39 15.04
CA THR A 32 8.79 -15.00 15.43
C THR A 32 9.36 -16.05 16.36
N LEU A 33 10.51 -16.61 15.99
CA LEU A 33 11.34 -17.43 16.86
C LEU A 33 12.56 -16.61 17.27
N THR A 34 12.76 -16.46 18.58
CA THR A 34 13.96 -15.84 19.15
C THR A 34 14.66 -16.84 20.06
N THR A 35 15.98 -16.82 20.04
CA THR A 35 16.82 -17.54 20.99
C THR A 35 18.00 -16.67 21.38
N GLY A 36 18.48 -16.87 22.60
CA GLY A 36 19.62 -16.12 23.10
C GLY A 36 20.35 -16.88 24.19
N VAL A 37 21.65 -16.65 24.26
CA VAL A 37 22.53 -17.19 25.27
C VAL A 37 23.40 -16.06 25.82
N SER A 38 23.56 -16.05 27.13
CA SER A 38 24.45 -15.13 27.82
C SER A 38 25.45 -15.93 28.63
N PHE A 39 26.72 -15.57 28.51
CA PHE A 39 27.81 -16.20 29.22
C PHE A 39 28.62 -15.12 29.95
N LYS A 40 28.98 -15.41 31.20
CA LYS A 40 29.84 -14.53 31.99
C LYS A 40 30.87 -15.35 32.74
N ARG A 41 32.14 -14.98 32.61
CA ARG A 41 33.24 -15.56 33.39
C ARG A 41 34.21 -14.45 33.79
N GLY A 42 34.22 -14.13 35.08
CA GLY A 42 35.04 -13.05 35.62
C GLY A 42 34.70 -11.71 34.95
N ALA A 43 35.72 -11.09 34.35
CA ALA A 43 35.60 -9.81 33.67
C ALA A 43 35.09 -9.91 32.22
N PHE A 44 34.97 -11.13 31.68
CA PHE A 44 34.43 -11.39 30.36
C PHE A 44 32.92 -11.65 30.40
N ARG A 45 32.21 -11.07 29.44
CA ARG A 45 30.81 -11.33 29.14
C ARG A 45 30.61 -11.48 27.63
N ALA A 46 29.80 -12.44 27.24
CA ALA A 46 29.34 -12.63 25.88
C ALA A 46 27.82 -12.77 25.88
N ASP A 47 27.16 -12.12 24.94
CA ASP A 47 25.73 -12.26 24.68
C ASP A 47 25.58 -12.57 23.19
N ALA A 48 24.86 -13.64 22.85
CA ALA A 48 24.51 -13.96 21.48
C ALA A 48 23.01 -14.14 21.37
N GLN A 49 22.43 -13.64 20.29
CA GLN A 49 21.00 -13.72 20.00
C GLN A 49 20.77 -14.04 18.52
N ALA A 50 19.74 -14.81 18.25
CA ALA A 50 19.26 -15.06 16.90
C ALA A 50 17.74 -14.89 16.86
N GLN A 51 17.25 -14.33 15.76
CA GLN A 51 15.84 -14.12 15.50
C GLN A 51 15.52 -14.55 14.07
N VAL A 52 14.43 -15.27 13.92
CA VAL A 52 13.79 -15.52 12.62
C VAL A 52 12.34 -15.07 12.74
N SER A 53 11.88 -14.27 11.80
CA SER A 53 10.51 -13.79 11.71
C SER A 53 10.00 -14.03 10.31
N VAL A 54 8.83 -14.65 10.19
CA VAL A 54 8.10 -14.78 8.92
C VAL A 54 6.75 -14.14 9.15
N SER A 55 6.44 -13.12 8.35
CA SER A 55 5.16 -12.43 8.33
C SER A 55 4.52 -12.62 6.97
N THR A 56 3.26 -13.01 6.95
CA THR A 56 2.46 -13.02 5.73
C THR A 56 1.24 -12.16 5.95
N ASN A 57 0.96 -11.29 4.99
CA ASN A 57 -0.19 -10.40 4.98
C ASN A 57 -0.95 -10.63 3.68
N TYR A 58 -2.26 -10.79 3.81
CA TYR A 58 -3.22 -10.89 2.72
C TYR A 58 -4.22 -9.76 2.85
N TYR A 59 -4.73 -9.33 1.72
CA TYR A 59 -5.63 -8.20 1.60
C TYR A 59 -6.71 -8.61 0.60
N ASP A 60 -7.70 -9.33 1.10
CA ASP A 60 -8.68 -10.02 0.27
C ASP A 60 -10.03 -9.35 0.39
N ASN A 61 -10.66 -9.10 -0.76
CA ASN A 61 -11.90 -8.33 -0.85
C ASN A 61 -13.09 -9.13 -1.42
N LEU A 62 -12.86 -10.33 -1.97
CA LEU A 62 -13.94 -11.18 -2.49
C LEU A 62 -14.05 -12.50 -1.75
N GLU A 63 -12.91 -13.18 -1.52
CA GLU A 63 -12.92 -14.46 -0.81
C GLU A 63 -13.27 -14.29 0.68
N PHE A 64 -12.71 -13.26 1.32
CA PHE A 64 -12.86 -13.04 2.77
C PHE A 64 -13.31 -11.62 3.17
N GLY A 65 -13.62 -10.76 2.20
CA GLY A 65 -13.86 -9.32 2.44
C GLY A 65 -15.01 -8.71 1.63
N PRO A 66 -15.20 -7.38 1.74
CA PRO A 66 -16.15 -6.61 0.94
C PRO A 66 -15.51 -6.14 -0.38
N VAL A 67 -16.31 -5.82 -1.40
CA VAL A 67 -15.77 -5.14 -2.59
C VAL A 67 -15.11 -3.82 -2.19
N SER A 68 -13.98 -3.49 -2.82
CA SER A 68 -13.13 -2.36 -2.42
C SER A 68 -13.73 -0.97 -2.71
N GLY A 69 -14.79 -0.93 -3.51
CA GLY A 69 -15.50 0.28 -3.85
C GLY A 69 -16.38 0.09 -5.07
N GLY A 70 -16.82 1.20 -5.64
CA GLY A 70 -17.53 1.23 -6.91
C GLY A 70 -18.45 2.43 -7.03
N SER A 71 -19.22 2.49 -8.11
CA SER A 71 -20.22 3.55 -8.30
C SER A 71 -21.54 3.03 -8.86
N MET A 72 -22.64 3.69 -8.50
CA MET A 72 -23.99 3.42 -9.04
C MET A 72 -24.23 4.04 -10.43
N GLY A 73 -23.18 4.53 -11.09
CA GLY A 73 -23.30 5.31 -12.32
C GLY A 73 -23.63 6.79 -12.07
N THR A 74 -23.71 7.54 -13.16
CA THR A 74 -23.80 9.01 -13.15
C THR A 74 -25.17 9.48 -13.62
N LEU A 75 -25.86 10.26 -12.79
CA LEU A 75 -27.01 11.07 -13.20
C LEU A 75 -26.51 12.29 -13.96
N SER A 76 -27.19 12.64 -15.04
CA SER A 76 -26.90 13.80 -15.87
C SER A 76 -28.12 14.71 -16.00
N ASN A 77 -27.92 15.87 -16.62
CA ASN A 77 -28.98 16.87 -16.85
C ASN A 77 -29.64 17.38 -15.57
N LEU A 78 -28.87 17.44 -14.49
CA LEU A 78 -29.32 18.02 -13.23
C LEU A 78 -29.15 19.54 -13.27
N SER A 79 -30.03 20.25 -12.58
CA SER A 79 -29.83 21.66 -12.29
C SER A 79 -29.88 21.84 -10.79
N PHE A 80 -28.86 22.49 -10.23
CA PHE A 80 -28.75 22.73 -8.80
C PHE A 80 -28.56 24.21 -8.53
N ARG A 81 -29.23 24.69 -7.48
CA ARG A 81 -28.82 25.91 -6.79
C ARG A 81 -28.16 25.50 -5.50
N TRP A 82 -26.95 26.01 -5.26
CA TRP A 82 -26.34 25.93 -3.94
C TRP A 82 -26.28 27.30 -3.29
N ASP A 83 -26.60 27.34 -2.00
CA ASP A 83 -26.57 28.54 -1.19
C ASP A 83 -25.95 28.28 0.19
N ARG A 84 -25.42 29.36 0.79
CA ARG A 84 -24.91 29.39 2.16
C ARG A 84 -25.61 30.53 2.90
N TRP A 85 -25.89 30.36 4.19
CA TRP A 85 -26.58 31.40 4.96
C TRP A 85 -25.70 32.62 5.27
N GLY A 86 -24.38 32.49 5.18
CA GLY A 86 -23.46 33.63 5.24
C GLY A 86 -21.99 33.27 5.03
N PRO A 87 -21.08 34.27 5.01
CA PRO A 87 -19.66 34.09 4.70
C PRO A 87 -18.89 33.16 5.67
N GLY A 88 -19.41 32.96 6.89
CA GLY A 88 -18.83 32.06 7.90
C GLY A 88 -19.55 30.72 8.06
N ASP A 89 -20.59 30.45 7.25
CA ASP A 89 -21.31 29.18 7.30
C ASP A 89 -20.60 28.13 6.44
N PHE A 90 -20.26 27.01 7.07
CA PHE A 90 -19.68 25.85 6.39
C PHE A 90 -20.76 24.95 5.78
N GLY A 91 -22.03 25.15 6.16
CA GLY A 91 -23.18 24.43 5.64
C GLY A 91 -23.49 24.85 4.21
N ILE A 92 -23.67 23.86 3.34
CA ILE A 92 -24.15 24.07 1.97
C ILE A 92 -25.58 23.54 1.88
N ASN A 93 -26.50 24.39 1.46
CA ASN A 93 -27.83 23.97 1.05
C ASN A 93 -27.84 23.76 -0.45
N LEU A 94 -28.27 22.58 -0.86
CA LEU A 94 -28.45 22.20 -2.24
C LEU A 94 -29.95 22.09 -2.53
N THR A 95 -30.44 22.93 -3.43
CA THR A 95 -31.79 22.84 -3.97
C THR A 95 -31.70 22.29 -5.39
N GLN A 96 -32.32 21.13 -5.64
CA GLN A 96 -32.47 20.65 -7.01
C GLN A 96 -33.58 21.44 -7.72
N LEU A 97 -33.26 21.97 -8.90
CA LEU A 97 -34.17 22.76 -9.73
C LEU A 97 -34.75 21.95 -10.88
N ALA A 98 -34.01 20.97 -11.40
CA ALA A 98 -34.44 20.11 -12.51
C ALA A 98 -33.67 18.78 -12.54
N GLY A 99 -34.17 17.84 -13.36
CA GLY A 99 -33.58 16.52 -13.60
C GLY A 99 -34.09 15.43 -12.65
N PRO A 100 -33.61 14.18 -12.80
CA PRO A 100 -33.96 13.06 -11.92
C PRO A 100 -33.55 13.30 -10.46
N ASP A 101 -34.33 12.81 -9.49
CA ASP A 101 -34.04 13.00 -8.06
C ASP A 101 -32.72 12.32 -7.67
N TRP A 102 -31.70 13.12 -7.38
CA TRP A 102 -30.37 12.61 -7.00
C TRP A 102 -30.33 11.93 -5.63
N ARG A 103 -31.37 12.11 -4.81
CA ARG A 103 -31.51 11.42 -3.51
C ARG A 103 -32.27 10.10 -3.64
N ASN A 104 -32.89 9.85 -4.78
CA ASN A 104 -33.57 8.59 -5.04
C ASN A 104 -32.58 7.59 -5.65
N PRO A 105 -32.24 6.49 -4.97
CA PRO A 105 -31.34 5.48 -5.50
C PRO A 105 -31.85 4.86 -6.81
N ASN A 106 -33.17 4.84 -7.02
CA ASN A 106 -33.78 4.30 -8.23
C ASN A 106 -33.58 5.19 -9.47
N SER A 107 -33.11 6.44 -9.31
CA SER A 107 -32.78 7.31 -10.43
C SER A 107 -31.48 6.91 -11.13
N TYR A 108 -30.62 6.12 -10.47
CA TYR A 108 -29.33 5.67 -10.97
C TYR A 108 -29.50 4.38 -11.78
N THR A 109 -29.67 4.51 -13.10
CA THR A 109 -30.00 3.37 -14.00
C THR A 109 -28.82 2.84 -14.80
N ALA A 110 -27.64 3.47 -14.70
CA ALA A 110 -26.46 2.98 -15.39
C ALA A 110 -25.85 1.78 -14.64
N ALA A 111 -25.31 0.83 -15.40
CA ALA A 111 -24.71 -0.38 -14.83
C ALA A 111 -23.66 -0.04 -13.78
N ALA A 112 -23.81 -0.65 -12.61
CA ALA A 112 -22.83 -0.56 -11.53
C ALA A 112 -21.45 -1.03 -12.00
N ASN A 113 -20.42 -0.33 -11.55
CA ASN A 113 -19.03 -0.73 -11.77
C ASN A 113 -18.36 -0.99 -10.41
N PRO A 114 -18.52 -2.21 -9.85
CA PRO A 114 -17.80 -2.62 -8.64
C PRO A 114 -16.30 -2.66 -8.87
N PHE A 115 -15.60 -2.06 -7.90
CA PHE A 115 -14.16 -2.10 -7.80
C PHE A 115 -13.78 -3.24 -6.88
N VAL A 116 -13.06 -4.20 -7.44
CA VAL A 116 -12.46 -5.30 -6.69
C VAL A 116 -10.96 -5.09 -6.73
N LYS A 117 -10.28 -5.05 -5.59
CA LYS A 117 -8.82 -5.21 -5.66
C LYS A 117 -8.50 -6.69 -5.79
N THR A 118 -7.62 -6.98 -6.74
CA THR A 118 -6.95 -8.28 -6.82
C THR A 118 -6.14 -8.55 -5.58
N ASP A 119 -5.84 -9.82 -5.32
CA ASP A 119 -5.04 -10.32 -4.20
C ASP A 119 -3.80 -9.45 -4.04
N ILE A 120 -3.79 -8.63 -2.99
CA ILE A 120 -2.58 -7.97 -2.52
C ILE A 120 -2.05 -8.89 -1.43
N SER A 121 -0.83 -9.38 -1.58
CA SER A 121 -0.17 -10.15 -0.55
C SER A 121 1.25 -9.69 -0.35
N GLY A 122 1.72 -9.78 0.89
CA GLY A 122 3.10 -9.45 1.23
C GLY A 122 3.65 -10.48 2.17
N THR A 123 4.79 -11.07 1.80
CA THR A 123 5.56 -11.93 2.69
C THR A 123 6.84 -11.19 3.08
N ASP A 124 7.06 -10.97 4.38
CA ASP A 124 8.29 -10.42 4.93
C ASP A 124 8.99 -11.51 5.75
N GLN A 125 10.22 -11.84 5.39
CA GLN A 125 11.05 -12.79 6.09
C GLN A 125 12.30 -12.07 6.59
N LYS A 126 12.53 -12.13 7.90
CA LYS A 126 13.68 -11.51 8.54
C LYS A 126 14.47 -12.52 9.35
N TRP A 127 15.76 -12.59 9.11
CA TRP A 127 16.73 -13.33 9.91
C TRP A 127 17.71 -12.33 10.50
N THR A 128 18.07 -12.50 11.76
CA THR A 128 19.04 -11.65 12.43
C THR A 128 19.85 -12.49 13.40
N GLY A 129 21.17 -12.33 13.38
CA GLY A 129 22.09 -13.01 14.27
C GLY A 129 23.11 -12.00 14.78
N LYS A 130 23.17 -11.85 16.11
CA LYS A 130 24.03 -10.86 16.76
C LYS A 130 24.87 -11.52 17.84
N ALA A 131 26.12 -11.12 17.93
CA ALA A 131 27.00 -11.48 19.03
C ALA A 131 27.71 -10.23 19.57
N ASP A 132 27.56 -10.00 20.87
CA ASP A 132 28.19 -8.90 21.60
C ASP A 132 29.12 -9.47 22.66
N PHE A 133 30.30 -8.89 22.76
CA PHE A 133 31.33 -9.25 23.71
C PHE A 133 31.73 -8.02 24.52
N ARG A 134 32.04 -8.26 25.78
CA ARG A 134 32.55 -7.27 26.70
C ARG A 134 33.66 -7.88 27.53
N TYR A 135 34.77 -7.16 27.64
CA TYR A 135 35.84 -7.47 28.57
C TYR A 135 36.18 -6.23 29.39
N ASP A 136 35.98 -6.33 30.70
CA ASP A 136 36.52 -5.35 31.64
C ASP A 136 37.99 -5.71 31.90
N LEU A 137 38.89 -4.72 31.92
CA LEU A 137 40.33 -4.92 32.16
C LEU A 137 40.65 -4.64 33.64
N PRO A 138 40.50 -5.62 34.55
CA PRO A 138 40.88 -5.43 35.95
C PRO A 138 42.40 -5.30 36.05
N GLY A 139 42.89 -4.25 36.72
CA GLY A 139 44.32 -4.05 36.97
C GLY A 139 45.01 -3.00 36.10
N TRP A 140 44.31 -2.36 35.17
CA TRP A 140 44.81 -1.14 34.53
C TRP A 140 44.65 0.07 35.43
N LYS A 141 45.57 1.04 35.32
CA LYS A 141 45.53 2.30 36.11
C LYS A 141 44.26 3.11 35.86
N ILE A 142 43.69 2.98 34.68
CA ILE A 142 42.39 3.56 34.29
C ILE A 142 41.44 2.38 34.06
N PRO A 143 40.30 2.30 34.76
CA PRO A 143 39.29 1.28 34.48
C PRO A 143 38.85 1.35 33.02
N THR A 144 39.12 0.28 32.27
CA THR A 144 38.85 0.18 30.84
C THR A 144 37.90 -0.98 30.56
N THR A 145 36.89 -0.73 29.72
CA THR A 145 35.99 -1.75 29.19
C THR A 145 36.13 -1.78 27.68
N VAL A 146 36.44 -2.94 27.12
CA VAL A 146 36.41 -3.17 25.67
C VAL A 146 35.11 -3.88 25.32
N LYS A 147 34.40 -3.36 24.33
CA LYS A 147 33.20 -3.97 23.75
C LYS A 147 33.44 -4.19 22.27
N TRP A 148 33.08 -5.35 21.76
CA TRP A 148 33.09 -5.59 20.32
C TRP A 148 31.97 -6.55 20.00
N GLY A 149 31.54 -6.56 18.76
CA GLY A 149 30.45 -7.41 18.36
C GLY A 149 30.10 -7.19 16.91
N GLY A 150 29.12 -7.95 16.45
CA GLY A 150 28.62 -7.84 15.10
C GLY A 150 27.21 -8.37 14.99
N ASP A 151 26.60 -8.03 13.87
CA ASP A 151 25.25 -8.44 13.50
C ASP A 151 25.24 -8.79 12.02
N VAL A 152 24.49 -9.84 11.69
CA VAL A 152 24.13 -10.21 10.33
C VAL A 152 22.62 -10.24 10.29
N SER A 153 22.03 -9.34 9.52
CA SER A 153 20.59 -9.26 9.33
C SER A 153 20.25 -9.37 7.85
N GLN A 154 19.27 -10.20 7.52
CA GLN A 154 18.72 -10.34 6.18
C GLN A 154 17.21 -10.15 6.23
N GLY A 155 16.68 -9.30 5.37
CA GLY A 155 15.26 -9.17 5.08
C GLY A 155 14.97 -9.58 3.64
N ILE A 156 13.88 -10.31 3.43
CA ILE A 156 13.30 -10.56 2.10
C ILE A 156 11.85 -10.12 2.16
N ARG A 157 11.46 -9.26 1.22
CA ARG A 157 10.10 -8.75 1.08
C ARG A 157 9.60 -9.05 -0.31
N ASP A 158 8.72 -10.03 -0.40
CA ASP A 158 7.96 -10.32 -1.60
C ASP A 158 6.61 -9.62 -1.48
N VAL A 159 6.34 -8.68 -2.39
CA VAL A 159 5.10 -7.92 -2.40
C VAL A 159 4.41 -8.06 -3.75
N ILE A 160 3.30 -8.75 -3.70
CA ILE A 160 2.27 -8.77 -4.74
C ILE A 160 1.34 -7.60 -4.42
N ARG A 161 1.43 -6.53 -5.22
CA ARG A 161 0.41 -5.47 -5.16
C ARG A 161 -0.62 -5.73 -6.24
N GLY A 162 -1.75 -6.32 -5.88
CA GLY A 162 -2.93 -6.26 -6.73
C GLY A 162 -3.30 -4.82 -7.14
N ALA A 163 -3.78 -4.67 -8.37
CA ALA A 163 -4.42 -3.44 -8.80
C ALA A 163 -5.94 -3.51 -8.57
N THR A 164 -6.57 -2.34 -8.61
CA THR A 164 -8.03 -2.24 -8.66
C THR A 164 -8.51 -2.72 -10.02
N GLN A 165 -9.36 -3.73 -9.99
CA GLN A 165 -10.07 -4.29 -11.13
C GLN A 165 -11.50 -3.76 -11.13
N ASN A 166 -11.92 -3.25 -12.28
CA ASN A 166 -13.26 -2.75 -12.50
C ASN A 166 -14.09 -3.86 -13.14
N TYR A 167 -15.03 -4.40 -12.39
CA TYR A 167 -15.97 -5.40 -12.90
C TYR A 167 -17.21 -4.70 -13.42
N THR A 168 -17.72 -5.14 -14.55
CA THR A 168 -19.03 -4.68 -15.04
C THR A 168 -20.10 -5.57 -14.42
N TYR A 169 -21.01 -4.99 -13.62
CA TYR A 169 -22.15 -5.72 -13.11
C TYR A 169 -23.27 -5.75 -14.16
N LEU A 170 -23.80 -6.96 -14.40
CA LEU A 170 -24.81 -7.25 -15.41
C LEU A 170 -26.22 -7.37 -14.85
N GLY A 171 -26.40 -7.34 -13.54
CA GLY A 171 -27.71 -7.52 -12.94
C GLY A 171 -28.21 -8.96 -13.00
N ALA A 172 -29.46 -9.15 -12.60
CA ALA A 172 -30.07 -10.48 -12.47
C ALA A 172 -30.38 -11.12 -13.82
N ASP A 173 -30.61 -10.33 -14.86
CA ASP A 173 -30.90 -10.80 -16.21
C ASP A 173 -29.64 -11.07 -17.06
N GLY A 174 -28.46 -10.78 -16.54
CA GLY A 174 -27.17 -11.02 -17.19
C GLY A 174 -26.86 -10.06 -18.34
N ARG A 175 -27.52 -8.90 -18.41
CA ARG A 175 -27.32 -7.90 -19.46
C ARG A 175 -27.12 -6.52 -18.85
N ALA A 176 -25.96 -5.90 -19.08
CA ALA A 176 -25.71 -4.53 -18.63
C ALA A 176 -26.64 -3.49 -19.30
N GLY A 177 -27.05 -2.50 -18.52
CA GLY A 177 -27.90 -1.38 -18.91
C GLY A 177 -29.42 -1.65 -18.94
N THR A 178 -29.92 -2.75 -18.36
CA THR A 178 -31.36 -3.09 -18.35
C THR A 178 -32.10 -2.55 -17.12
N GLY A 179 -31.39 -2.01 -16.12
CA GLY A 179 -31.95 -1.28 -14.99
C GLY A 179 -32.14 -2.10 -13.71
N ASP A 180 -31.73 -3.37 -13.74
CA ASP A 180 -31.67 -4.28 -12.59
C ASP A 180 -30.27 -4.36 -11.95
N GLU A 181 -29.27 -3.68 -12.52
CA GLU A 181 -27.86 -3.66 -12.09
C GLU A 181 -27.61 -2.70 -10.91
N ARG A 182 -28.54 -2.70 -9.97
CA ARG A 182 -28.51 -1.77 -8.84
C ARG A 182 -27.55 -2.26 -7.78
N TRP A 183 -26.82 -1.33 -7.21
CA TRP A 183 -26.09 -1.63 -5.99
C TRP A 183 -27.07 -1.90 -4.84
N PRO A 184 -26.80 -2.92 -4.02
CA PRO A 184 -27.47 -3.04 -2.73
C PRO A 184 -27.11 -1.81 -1.89
N LEU A 185 -28.12 -1.24 -1.25
CA LEU A 185 -27.97 -0.10 -0.35
C LEU A 185 -27.74 -0.61 1.07
N HIS A 186 -26.92 0.11 1.82
CA HIS A 186 -26.70 -0.23 3.22
C HIS A 186 -27.94 0.14 4.05
N PRO A 187 -28.53 -0.81 4.81
CA PRO A 187 -29.81 -0.59 5.48
C PRO A 187 -29.73 0.45 6.62
N ASN A 188 -28.56 0.56 7.26
CA ASN A 188 -28.39 1.33 8.49
C ASN A 188 -27.47 2.55 8.37
N TYR A 189 -26.90 2.82 7.19
CA TYR A 189 -25.96 3.93 7.01
C TYR A 189 -26.45 4.89 5.94
N THR A 190 -26.39 6.17 6.29
CA THR A 190 -26.61 7.28 5.37
C THR A 190 -25.55 8.33 5.62
N TYR A 191 -25.15 9.04 4.58
CA TYR A 191 -24.25 10.16 4.69
C TYR A 191 -24.80 11.23 5.63
N ARG A 192 -23.94 11.74 6.51
CA ARG A 192 -24.23 12.87 7.38
C ARG A 192 -23.13 13.93 7.21
N ASN A 193 -23.51 15.08 6.69
CA ASN A 193 -22.62 16.23 6.63
C ASN A 193 -22.52 16.88 8.02
N LEU A 194 -21.33 16.82 8.61
CA LEU A 194 -21.06 17.44 9.91
C LEU A 194 -20.87 18.97 9.81
N ALA A 195 -20.63 19.50 8.61
CA ALA A 195 -20.45 20.92 8.37
C ALA A 195 -21.78 21.71 8.33
N GLY A 196 -22.94 21.05 8.42
CA GLY A 196 -24.27 21.67 8.33
C GLY A 196 -24.90 21.62 6.94
N GLY A 197 -25.95 22.41 6.72
CA GLY A 197 -26.73 22.43 5.48
C GLY A 197 -27.67 21.23 5.30
N ASN A 198 -28.16 21.03 4.07
CA ASN A 198 -29.22 20.05 3.79
C ASN A 198 -28.73 18.76 3.08
N VAL A 199 -27.42 18.59 2.90
CA VAL A 199 -26.80 17.43 2.24
C VAL A 199 -26.63 16.30 3.27
N ASN A 200 -27.73 15.76 3.75
CA ASN A 200 -27.79 14.67 4.74
C ASN A 200 -28.72 13.57 4.24
N GLY A 201 -28.61 12.36 4.81
CA GLY A 201 -29.52 11.25 4.52
C GLY A 201 -29.31 10.63 3.14
N ILE A 202 -28.16 10.88 2.50
CA ILE A 202 -27.83 10.26 1.21
C ILE A 202 -27.53 8.79 1.49
N PHE A 203 -28.19 7.90 0.75
CA PHE A 203 -27.96 6.47 0.87
C PHE A 203 -26.49 6.14 0.61
N THR A 204 -26.00 5.08 1.22
CA THR A 204 -24.70 4.50 0.89
C THR A 204 -24.88 3.13 0.29
N ILE A 205 -23.91 2.74 -0.51
CA ILE A 205 -23.79 1.41 -1.09
C ILE A 205 -23.36 0.42 0.01
N ASP A 206 -23.85 -0.83 -0.05
CA ASP A 206 -23.40 -1.95 0.79
C ASP A 206 -22.36 -2.80 0.04
N PRO A 207 -21.06 -2.65 0.35
CA PRO A 207 -20.02 -3.42 -0.33
C PRO A 207 -20.00 -4.90 0.08
N TRP A 208 -20.55 -5.25 1.24
CA TRP A 208 -20.62 -6.63 1.68
C TRP A 208 -21.76 -7.38 0.99
N ALA A 209 -22.89 -6.72 0.77
CA ALA A 209 -23.96 -7.31 -0.02
C ALA A 209 -23.52 -7.55 -1.47
N MET A 210 -22.76 -6.63 -2.06
CA MET A 210 -22.20 -6.83 -3.41
C MET A 210 -21.19 -7.98 -3.45
N ALA A 211 -20.31 -8.11 -2.44
CA ALA A 211 -19.38 -9.25 -2.36
C ALA A 211 -20.13 -10.59 -2.20
N ARG A 212 -21.22 -10.61 -1.42
CA ARG A 212 -22.09 -11.80 -1.31
C ARG A 212 -22.76 -12.14 -2.63
N ASP A 213 -23.25 -11.15 -3.37
CA ASP A 213 -23.85 -11.37 -4.70
C ASP A 213 -22.79 -11.85 -5.70
N PHE A 214 -21.58 -11.30 -5.69
CA PHE A 214 -20.46 -11.78 -6.50
C PHE A 214 -20.14 -13.25 -6.23
N ASN A 215 -20.07 -13.65 -4.96
CA ASN A 215 -19.76 -15.04 -4.59
C ASN A 215 -20.91 -16.00 -4.90
N ALA A 216 -22.16 -15.54 -4.84
CA ALA A 216 -23.34 -16.36 -5.14
C ALA A 216 -23.63 -16.44 -6.65
N HIS A 217 -23.33 -15.39 -7.40
CA HIS A 217 -23.70 -15.19 -8.80
C HIS A 217 -22.54 -14.58 -9.62
N PRO A 218 -21.38 -15.26 -9.72
CA PRO A 218 -20.22 -14.73 -10.43
C PRO A 218 -20.50 -14.47 -11.92
N GLU A 219 -21.47 -15.16 -12.52
CA GLU A 219 -21.91 -14.97 -13.91
C GLU A 219 -22.49 -13.57 -14.18
N ARG A 220 -22.91 -12.83 -13.15
CA ARG A 220 -23.41 -11.45 -13.27
C ARG A 220 -22.29 -10.42 -13.34
N PHE A 221 -21.03 -10.85 -13.26
CA PHE A 221 -19.89 -9.94 -13.21
C PHE A 221 -18.95 -10.26 -14.36
N ILE A 222 -18.76 -9.29 -15.25
CA ILE A 222 -17.75 -9.39 -16.30
C ILE A 222 -16.42 -8.94 -15.72
N ALA A 223 -15.48 -9.87 -15.63
CA ALA A 223 -14.10 -9.59 -15.26
C ALA A 223 -13.42 -8.68 -16.30
N PRO A 224 -12.44 -7.86 -15.88
CA PRO A 224 -11.58 -7.16 -16.81
C PRO A 224 -10.92 -8.12 -17.80
N THR A 225 -10.56 -7.60 -18.97
CA THR A 225 -9.88 -8.40 -19.99
C THR A 225 -8.54 -8.94 -19.47
N PRO A 226 -8.06 -10.11 -19.96
CA PRO A 226 -6.76 -10.66 -19.56
C PRO A 226 -5.60 -9.67 -19.71
N GLN A 227 -5.69 -8.76 -20.67
CA GLN A 227 -4.73 -7.67 -20.91
C GLN A 227 -4.64 -6.71 -19.73
N VAL A 228 -5.79 -6.27 -19.19
CA VAL A 228 -5.85 -5.40 -18.01
C VAL A 228 -5.32 -6.14 -16.79
N LEU A 229 -5.67 -7.42 -16.63
CA LEU A 229 -5.16 -8.25 -15.53
C LEU A 229 -3.62 -8.38 -15.59
N LEU A 230 -3.07 -8.66 -16.77
CA LEU A 230 -1.63 -8.78 -16.98
C LEU A 230 -0.89 -7.46 -16.75
N GLN A 231 -1.38 -6.36 -17.32
CA GLN A 231 -0.78 -5.03 -17.13
C GLN A 231 -0.76 -4.65 -15.65
N ASN A 232 -1.84 -4.92 -14.94
CA ASN A 232 -1.96 -4.65 -13.51
C ASN A 232 -0.97 -5.48 -12.68
N LYS A 233 -0.73 -6.75 -13.05
CA LYS A 233 0.29 -7.60 -12.42
C LYS A 233 1.71 -7.11 -12.68
N LEU A 234 2.00 -6.71 -13.92
CA LEU A 234 3.34 -6.30 -14.37
C LEU A 234 3.75 -4.90 -13.90
N THR A 235 2.89 -4.12 -13.28
CA THR A 235 3.23 -2.73 -12.87
C THR A 235 3.48 -2.56 -11.38
N THR A 236 3.24 -3.60 -10.59
CA THR A 236 2.97 -3.44 -9.16
C THR A 236 3.71 -4.45 -8.28
N HIS A 237 4.18 -5.56 -8.85
CA HIS A 237 4.89 -6.60 -8.13
C HIS A 237 6.37 -6.25 -7.95
N TRP A 238 6.91 -6.49 -6.76
CA TRP A 238 8.35 -6.35 -6.52
C TRP A 238 8.78 -7.26 -5.38
N ASP A 239 10.01 -7.74 -5.48
CA ASP A 239 10.72 -8.47 -4.45
C ASP A 239 11.99 -7.70 -4.08
N VAL A 240 12.20 -7.46 -2.80
CA VAL A 240 13.41 -6.80 -2.29
C VAL A 240 14.06 -7.67 -1.24
N LYS A 241 15.30 -8.04 -1.52
CA LYS A 241 16.22 -8.65 -0.56
C LYS A 241 17.23 -7.62 -0.11
N GLU A 242 17.41 -7.49 1.19
CA GLU A 242 18.45 -6.65 1.81
C GLU A 242 19.19 -7.46 2.86
N GLN A 243 20.51 -7.39 2.86
CA GLN A 243 21.35 -7.94 3.90
C GLN A 243 22.32 -6.87 4.41
N ILE A 244 22.31 -6.67 5.72
CA ILE A 244 23.19 -5.74 6.44
C ILE A 244 24.05 -6.55 7.39
N ASP A 245 25.35 -6.54 7.14
CA ASP A 245 26.36 -7.09 8.04
C ASP A 245 27.12 -5.94 8.67
N PHE A 246 27.30 -5.95 9.98
CA PHE A 246 28.21 -5.00 10.63
C PHE A 246 29.08 -5.63 11.70
N LEU A 247 30.24 -5.02 11.90
CA LEU A 247 31.18 -5.30 12.98
C LEU A 247 31.51 -3.98 13.67
N TYR A 248 31.60 -3.99 15.00
CA TYR A 248 32.00 -2.82 15.77
C TYR A 248 33.00 -3.16 16.87
N SER A 249 33.77 -2.16 17.27
CA SER A 249 34.61 -2.20 18.46
C SER A 249 34.57 -0.84 19.14
N GLN A 250 34.42 -0.83 20.46
CA GLN A 250 34.39 0.36 21.29
C GLN A 250 35.21 0.11 22.55
N THR A 251 36.08 1.05 22.89
CA THR A 251 36.84 1.04 24.15
C THR A 251 36.38 2.18 25.02
N ILE A 252 36.02 1.90 26.27
CA ILE A 252 35.51 2.87 27.24
C ILE A 252 36.56 3.02 28.35
N PHE A 253 37.15 4.21 28.45
CA PHE A 253 38.07 4.61 29.51
C PHE A 253 37.32 5.41 30.56
N LYS A 254 37.42 5.04 31.83
CA LYS A 254 36.78 5.76 32.95
C LYS A 254 37.85 6.46 33.78
N PHE A 255 38.07 7.74 33.56
CA PHE A 255 39.08 8.52 34.29
C PHE A 255 38.59 8.93 35.68
N SER A 256 37.28 9.16 35.82
CA SER A 256 36.63 9.44 37.11
C SER A 256 35.19 8.93 37.08
N GLN A 257 34.44 9.15 38.17
CA GLN A 257 33.00 8.89 38.18
C GLN A 257 32.20 9.78 37.22
N LYS A 258 32.79 10.91 36.79
CA LYS A 258 32.14 11.92 35.94
C LYS A 258 32.72 11.99 34.53
N LEU A 259 33.97 11.54 34.32
CA LEU A 259 34.63 11.61 33.03
C LEU A 259 34.92 10.22 32.47
N TYR A 260 34.33 9.92 31.32
CA TYR A 260 34.64 8.74 30.52
C TYR A 260 34.81 9.11 29.04
N ILE A 261 35.68 8.39 28.34
CA ILE A 261 35.95 8.55 26.89
C ILE A 261 35.70 7.20 26.23
N ALA A 262 34.88 7.17 25.17
CA ALA A 262 34.37 5.93 24.57
C ALA A 262 34.58 5.84 23.04
N PRO A 263 35.82 5.93 22.53
CA PRO A 263 36.09 5.81 21.11
C PRO A 263 35.65 4.45 20.58
N GLY A 264 35.13 4.43 19.36
CA GLY A 264 34.79 3.20 18.68
C GLY A 264 34.72 3.39 17.17
N VAL A 265 34.71 2.25 16.49
CA VAL A 265 34.60 2.14 15.03
C VAL A 265 33.53 1.12 14.68
N ARG A 266 32.80 1.38 13.60
CA ARG A 266 31.87 0.44 12.96
C ARG A 266 32.24 0.27 11.50
N LEU A 267 32.23 -0.98 11.05
CA LEU A 267 32.32 -1.38 9.66
C LEU A 267 30.99 -2.02 9.27
N GLU A 268 30.36 -1.53 8.21
CA GLU A 268 29.09 -2.03 7.71
C GLU A 268 29.20 -2.38 6.23
N LYS A 269 28.64 -3.51 5.82
CA LYS A 269 28.43 -3.89 4.43
C LYS A 269 26.94 -4.16 4.21
N THR A 270 26.35 -3.44 3.26
CA THR A 270 24.95 -3.60 2.88
C THR A 270 24.86 -4.09 1.43
N ARG A 271 24.14 -5.19 1.23
CA ARG A 271 23.89 -5.83 -0.07
C ARG A 271 22.39 -5.85 -0.30
N SER A 272 21.95 -5.31 -1.43
CA SER A 272 20.53 -5.25 -1.76
C SER A 272 20.30 -5.74 -3.18
N ALA A 273 19.30 -6.61 -3.35
CA ALA A 273 18.83 -7.07 -4.64
C ALA A 273 17.33 -6.76 -4.73
N GLY A 274 16.94 -6.01 -5.76
CA GLY A 274 15.54 -5.79 -6.11
C GLY A 274 15.22 -6.57 -7.37
N ARG A 275 14.12 -7.31 -7.35
CA ARG A 275 13.49 -7.86 -8.55
C ARG A 275 12.19 -7.14 -8.78
N GLY A 276 11.97 -6.78 -10.03
CA GLY A 276 10.72 -6.17 -10.44
C GLY A 276 10.61 -6.07 -11.94
N PRO A 277 9.43 -5.68 -12.41
CA PRO A 277 9.21 -5.34 -13.80
C PRO A 277 10.11 -4.15 -14.17
N ALA A 278 11.08 -4.36 -15.06
CA ALA A 278 11.74 -3.24 -15.73
C ALA A 278 10.90 -2.84 -16.92
N ASP A 279 10.46 -1.59 -17.00
CA ASP A 279 9.76 -1.07 -18.17
C ASP A 279 10.78 -0.48 -19.16
N ILE A 280 11.09 -1.20 -20.24
CA ILE A 280 11.95 -0.70 -21.33
C ILE A 280 11.24 0.33 -22.23
N GLY A 281 10.00 0.68 -21.89
CA GLY A 281 9.16 1.64 -22.58
C GLY A 281 8.57 1.12 -23.88
N ILE A 282 7.65 1.91 -24.45
CA ILE A 282 6.95 1.61 -25.70
C ILE A 282 7.93 1.36 -26.86
N ALA A 283 9.00 2.15 -26.96
CA ALA A 283 9.99 1.99 -28.03
C ALA A 283 10.78 0.68 -27.90
N GLY A 284 11.19 0.31 -26.68
CA GLY A 284 11.86 -0.96 -26.41
C GLY A 284 10.96 -2.17 -26.67
N ALA A 285 9.68 -2.07 -26.28
CA ALA A 285 8.69 -3.11 -26.58
C ALA A 285 8.48 -3.33 -28.08
N LYS A 286 8.38 -2.24 -28.86
CA LYS A 286 8.29 -2.30 -30.32
C LYS A 286 9.54 -2.92 -30.94
N GLU A 287 10.72 -2.50 -30.48
CA GLU A 287 11.99 -3.09 -30.91
C GLU A 287 12.04 -4.60 -30.62
N ALA A 288 11.64 -5.03 -29.42
CA ALA A 288 11.64 -6.43 -29.04
C ALA A 288 10.68 -7.29 -29.88
N LEU A 289 9.52 -6.74 -30.28
CA LEU A 289 8.51 -7.48 -31.03
C LEU A 289 8.73 -7.44 -32.55
N THR A 290 9.33 -6.37 -33.08
CA THR A 290 9.41 -6.16 -34.54
C THR A 290 10.78 -5.80 -35.07
N GLY A 291 11.79 -5.62 -34.22
CA GLY A 291 13.10 -5.08 -34.61
C GLY A 291 13.05 -3.64 -35.15
N ASN A 292 12.01 -2.88 -34.79
CA ASN A 292 11.87 -1.48 -35.19
C ASN A 292 11.16 -0.67 -34.10
N PRO A 293 11.78 0.35 -33.48
CA PRO A 293 11.20 1.05 -32.34
C PRO A 293 10.06 1.99 -32.75
N ARG A 294 9.87 2.20 -34.05
CA ARG A 294 8.84 3.06 -34.65
C ARG A 294 7.72 2.26 -35.31
N ALA A 295 7.70 0.94 -35.19
CA ALA A 295 6.64 0.12 -35.77
C ALA A 295 5.25 0.55 -35.27
N ASN A 296 4.27 0.52 -36.16
CA ASN A 296 2.87 0.76 -35.82
C ASN A 296 2.18 -0.59 -35.59
N ILE A 297 2.28 -1.09 -34.36
CA ILE A 297 1.65 -2.33 -33.92
C ILE A 297 0.60 -2.03 -32.84
N PRO A 298 -0.46 -2.86 -32.73
CA PRO A 298 -1.45 -2.71 -31.66
C PRO A 298 -0.79 -2.75 -30.28
N THR A 299 -1.04 -1.74 -29.45
CA THR A 299 -0.46 -1.63 -28.10
C THR A 299 -1.33 -2.28 -27.02
N THR A 300 -2.43 -2.90 -27.41
CA THR A 300 -3.44 -3.50 -26.53
C THR A 300 -3.39 -5.02 -26.54
N THR A 301 -2.43 -5.65 -27.21
CA THR A 301 -2.31 -7.12 -27.22
C THR A 301 -1.50 -7.59 -26.01
N LEU A 302 -1.65 -8.87 -25.63
CA LEU A 302 -0.93 -9.45 -24.49
C LEU A 302 0.59 -9.43 -24.75
N GLU A 303 1.00 -9.72 -25.98
CA GLU A 303 2.39 -9.72 -26.41
C GLU A 303 3.00 -8.32 -26.27
N PHE A 304 2.26 -7.28 -26.66
CA PHE A 304 2.71 -5.90 -26.49
C PHE A 304 2.76 -5.48 -25.03
N ILE A 305 1.79 -5.87 -24.21
CA ILE A 305 1.77 -5.53 -22.78
C ILE A 305 2.92 -6.22 -22.04
N GLN A 306 3.32 -7.42 -22.46
CA GLN A 306 4.41 -8.17 -21.83
C GLN A 306 5.79 -7.69 -22.29
N ALA A 307 5.93 -7.26 -23.55
CA ALA A 307 7.22 -6.91 -24.15
C ALA A 307 8.03 -5.82 -23.41
N PRO A 308 7.43 -4.75 -22.85
CA PRO A 308 8.17 -3.76 -22.06
C PRO A 308 8.80 -4.36 -20.81
N TYR A 309 8.26 -5.47 -20.28
CA TYR A 309 8.62 -6.01 -18.98
C TYR A 309 9.58 -7.20 -19.03
N GLY A 310 9.92 -7.68 -20.23
CA GLY A 310 11.01 -8.64 -20.48
C GLY A 310 11.03 -9.89 -19.58
N SER A 311 12.24 -10.41 -19.35
CA SER A 311 12.58 -11.32 -18.25
C SER A 311 12.90 -10.50 -17.00
N GLU A 312 12.52 -10.96 -15.79
CA GLU A 312 12.74 -10.27 -14.50
C GLU A 312 14.05 -9.46 -14.46
N ALA A 313 13.94 -8.14 -14.27
CA ALA A 313 15.13 -7.33 -14.06
C ALA A 313 15.57 -7.49 -12.61
N ILE A 314 16.80 -8.00 -12.44
CA ILE A 314 17.47 -8.06 -11.15
C ILE A 314 18.41 -6.86 -11.07
N ASN A 315 18.09 -5.90 -10.20
CA ASN A 315 19.01 -4.83 -9.84
C ASN A 315 19.73 -5.21 -8.56
N GLU A 316 21.01 -5.54 -8.67
CA GLU A 316 21.88 -5.79 -7.53
C GLU A 316 22.69 -4.52 -7.23
N SER A 317 22.77 -4.16 -5.96
CA SER A 317 23.63 -3.07 -5.49
C SER A 317 24.40 -3.54 -4.26
N ASP A 318 25.72 -3.38 -4.33
CA ASP A 318 26.61 -3.44 -3.17
C ASP A 318 26.89 -1.99 -2.77
N SER A 319 26.45 -1.57 -1.59
CA SER A 319 26.82 -0.25 -1.05
C SER A 319 28.08 -0.34 -0.18
N LYS A 320 28.87 0.74 -0.22
CA LYS A 320 30.24 0.80 0.27
C LYS A 320 30.35 0.52 1.78
N VAL A 321 31.54 0.01 2.16
CA VAL A 321 32.00 -0.06 3.54
C VAL A 321 31.92 1.33 4.19
N GLY A 322 30.95 1.52 5.07
CA GLY A 322 30.85 2.72 5.89
C GLY A 322 31.84 2.66 7.05
N PHE A 323 32.63 3.72 7.24
CA PHE A 323 33.45 3.91 8.44
C PHE A 323 32.81 5.02 9.28
N GLU A 324 32.27 4.65 10.42
CA GLU A 324 31.71 5.61 11.37
C GLU A 324 32.54 5.58 12.66
N ALA A 325 33.07 6.75 13.04
CA ALA A 325 33.74 6.97 14.30
C ALA A 325 32.75 7.55 15.30
N PHE A 326 32.60 6.93 16.47
CA PHE A 326 31.73 7.47 17.51
C PHE A 326 32.39 8.68 18.18
N ALA A 327 31.69 9.81 18.20
CA ALA A 327 32.16 11.01 18.92
C ALA A 327 32.16 10.77 20.44
N PRO A 328 33.14 11.32 21.19
CA PRO A 328 33.15 11.23 22.63
C PRO A 328 31.95 11.99 23.23
N HIS A 329 31.11 11.28 23.98
CA HIS A 329 30.10 11.92 24.84
C HIS A 329 30.78 12.42 26.11
N LEU A 330 30.89 13.74 26.27
CA LEU A 330 31.16 14.40 27.54
C LEU A 330 29.82 14.51 28.29
N ALA A 331 29.71 13.81 29.41
CA ALA A 331 28.62 13.97 30.37
C ALA A 331 29.12 14.73 31.61
#